data_AF-A0A7X7V8Q3-F1
#
_entry.id   AF-A0A7X7V8Q3-F1
#
_cell.length_a   1.000
_cell.length_b   1.000
_cell.length_c   1.000
_cell.angle_alpha   90.00
_cell.angle_beta   90.00
_cell.angle_gamma   90.00
#
_symmetry.space_group_name_H-M   'P 1'
#
loop_
_entity.id
_entity.type
_entity.pdbx_description
1 polymer ?
#
loop_
_entity_poly.entity_id
_entity_poly.type
_entity_poly.pdbx_seq_one_letter_code
_entity_poly.pdbx_strand_id
1 'polypeptide(L)' 'MAKEIYCAFGVDVDAVGGWLGSYGGEDSPGDISRGIFAGEVGVPRLVKLFTRHQLPATWFVP' A
#
# COMPACT_ATOMS: atom_id res chain seq x y z
N MET A 1 -32.19 10.14 15.23
CA MET A 1 -30.72 10.13 15.28
C MET A 1 -30.17 10.13 13.86
N ALA A 2 -29.19 10.96 13.55
CA ALA A 2 -28.47 10.88 12.28
C ALA A 2 -27.61 9.60 12.25
N LYS A 3 -27.30 9.08 11.06
CA LYS A 3 -26.43 7.90 10.93
C LYS A 3 -25.00 8.29 11.32
N GLU A 4 -24.37 7.43 12.10
CA GLU A 4 -22.95 7.50 12.40
C GLU A 4 -22.26 6.34 11.66
N ILE A 5 -21.40 6.68 10.70
CA ILE A 5 -20.71 5.71 9.84
C ILE A 5 -19.22 5.95 9.95
N TYR A 6 -18.50 4.92 10.38
CA TYR A 6 -17.05 4.94 10.49
C TYR A 6 -16.44 4.36 9.23
N CYS A 7 -15.51 5.10 8.61
CA CYS A 7 -14.75 4.67 7.44
C CYS A 7 -13.26 4.73 7.75
N ALA A 8 -12.49 3.77 7.24
CA ALA A 8 -11.04 3.71 7.42
C ALA A 8 -10.36 3.21 6.15
N PHE A 9 -9.08 3.59 6.00
CA PHE A 9 -8.18 3.02 5.01
C PHE A 9 -7.08 2.23 5.73
N GLY A 10 -7.01 0.93 5.44
CA GLY A 10 -5.85 0.10 5.74
C GLY A 10 -5.03 -0.08 4.46
N VAL A 11 -3.73 0.18 4.54
CA VAL A 11 -2.81 0.03 3.40
C VAL A 11 -1.76 -1.01 3.74
N ASP A 12 -1.83 -2.15 3.07
CA ASP A 12 -0.83 -3.21 3.15
C ASP A 12 0.30 -2.90 2.18
N VAL A 13 1.50 -2.68 2.70
CA VAL A 13 2.68 -2.31 1.92
C VAL A 13 3.44 -3.57 1.53
N ASP A 14 2.78 -4.43 0.76
CA ASP A 14 3.37 -5.72 0.38
C ASP A 14 4.70 -5.56 -0.37
N ALA A 15 4.75 -4.58 -1.27
CA ALA A 15 5.94 -4.22 -2.04
C ALA A 15 6.68 -5.46 -2.57
N VAL A 16 7.98 -5.58 -2.29
CA VAL A 16 8.77 -6.77 -2.63
C VAL A 16 8.43 -7.97 -1.74
N GLY A 17 8.06 -7.73 -0.48
CA GLY A 17 7.70 -8.78 0.48
C GLY A 17 6.57 -9.68 0.00
N GLY A 18 5.52 -9.12 -0.63
CA GLY A 18 4.43 -9.91 -1.20
C GLY A 18 4.87 -10.81 -2.36
N TRP A 19 5.75 -10.33 -3.23
CA TRP A 19 6.28 -11.15 -4.33
C TRP A 19 7.11 -12.34 -3.84
N LEU A 20 7.90 -12.13 -2.80
CA LEU A 20 8.72 -13.18 -2.19
C LEU A 20 7.90 -14.15 -1.34
N GLY A 21 6.91 -13.65 -0.59
CA GLY A 21 6.19 -14.44 0.40
C GLY A 21 4.86 -15.03 -0.05
N SER A 22 4.28 -14.56 -1.15
CA SER A 22 2.89 -14.90 -1.50
C SER A 22 2.58 -14.99 -2.99
N TYR A 23 3.22 -14.18 -3.83
CA TYR A 23 2.80 -14.00 -5.23
C TYR A 23 3.72 -14.67 -6.26
N GLY A 24 4.71 -15.45 -5.81
CA GLY A 24 5.56 -16.30 -6.67
C GLY A 24 6.50 -15.51 -7.59
N GLY A 25 6.87 -14.30 -7.21
CA GLY A 25 7.72 -13.40 -8.01
C GLY A 25 9.22 -13.52 -7.69
N GLU A 26 9.62 -14.50 -6.87
CA GLU A 26 10.98 -14.63 -6.33
C GLU A 26 12.08 -14.67 -7.40
N ASP A 27 11.83 -15.36 -8.50
CA ASP A 27 12.77 -15.50 -9.62
C ASP A 27 12.40 -14.61 -10.83
N SER A 28 11.53 -13.63 -10.63
CA SER A 28 11.01 -12.76 -11.69
C SER A 28 11.45 -11.31 -11.49
N PRO A 29 12.49 -10.83 -12.21
CA PRO A 29 12.93 -9.44 -12.12
C PRO A 29 11.82 -8.43 -12.44
N GLY A 30 10.90 -8.80 -13.33
CA GLY A 30 9.72 -7.99 -13.65
C GLY A 30 8.82 -7.80 -12.42
N ASP A 31 8.64 -8.84 -11.62
CA ASP A 31 7.77 -8.79 -10.43
C ASP A 31 8.44 -8.06 -9.29
N ILE A 32 9.74 -8.29 -9.08
CA ILE A 32 10.53 -7.50 -8.14
C ILE A 32 10.48 -6.01 -8.50
N SER A 33 10.55 -5.65 -9.79
CA SER A 33 10.42 -4.25 -10.22
C SER A 33 9.05 -3.65 -9.89
N ARG A 34 7.96 -4.45 -9.93
CA ARG A 34 6.62 -4.02 -9.50
C ARG A 34 6.58 -3.78 -7.98
N GLY A 35 7.25 -4.63 -7.21
CA GLY A 35 7.41 -4.46 -5.76
C GLY A 35 8.16 -3.17 -5.41
N ILE A 36 9.26 -2.87 -6.10
CA ILE A 36 10.02 -1.62 -5.92
C ILE A 36 9.15 -0.41 -6.25
N PHE A 37 8.40 -0.45 -7.36
CA PHE A 37 7.48 0.62 -7.73
C PHE A 37 6.41 0.87 -6.65
N ALA A 38 5.84 -0.18 -6.05
CA ALA A 38 4.86 -0.03 -4.99
C ALA A 38 5.42 0.75 -3.79
N GLY A 39 6.67 0.48 -3.39
CA GLY A 39 7.36 1.20 -2.31
C GLY A 39 7.79 2.61 -2.69
N GLU A 40 8.57 2.76 -3.77
CA GLU A 40 9.23 4.04 -4.11
C GLU A 40 8.27 5.06 -4.75
N VAL A 41 7.22 4.59 -5.44
CA VAL A 41 6.29 5.46 -6.17
C VAL A 41 4.87 5.36 -5.62
N GLY A 42 4.39 4.16 -5.29
CA GLY A 42 3.05 3.92 -4.77
C GLY A 42 2.82 4.60 -3.41
N VAL A 43 3.67 4.31 -2.42
CA VAL A 43 3.54 4.86 -1.06
C VAL A 43 3.57 6.40 -1.05
N PRO A 44 4.53 7.11 -1.68
CA PRO A 44 4.51 8.58 -1.69
C PRO A 44 3.25 9.17 -2.36
N ARG A 45 2.70 8.51 -3.38
CA ARG A 45 1.46 8.95 -4.03
C ARG A 45 0.25 8.80 -3.11
N LEU A 46 0.15 7.69 -2.37
CA LEU A 46 -0.91 7.50 -1.39
C LEU A 46 -0.80 8.47 -0.21
N VAL A 47 0.42 8.73 0.29
CA VAL A 47 0.64 9.77 1.33
C VAL A 47 0.15 11.14 0.84
N LYS A 48 0.48 11.51 -0.41
CA LYS A 48 0.01 12.76 -1.01
C LYS A 48 -1.52 12.79 -1.15
N LEU A 49 -2.14 11.68 -1.54
CA LEU A 49 -3.60 11.55 -1.64
C LEU A 49 -4.26 11.77 -0.29
N PHE A 50 -3.84 11.03 0.75
CA PHE A 50 -4.45 11.13 2.07
C PHE A 50 -4.23 12.51 2.70
N THR A 51 -3.04 13.10 2.52
CA THR A 51 -2.74 14.46 2.97
C THR A 51 -3.63 15.49 2.29
N ARG A 52 -3.84 15.38 0.97
CA ARG A 52 -4.70 16.30 0.21
C ARG A 52 -6.15 16.32 0.71
N HIS A 53 -6.64 15.18 1.17
CA HIS A 53 -8.00 15.03 1.66
C HIS A 53 -8.11 15.06 3.19
N GLN A 54 -7.01 15.32 3.91
CA GLN A 54 -6.94 15.30 5.37
C GLN A 54 -7.49 13.99 5.97
N LEU A 55 -7.21 12.87 5.31
CA LEU A 55 -7.69 11.54 5.70
C LEU A 55 -6.65 10.81 6.54
N PRO A 56 -7.04 10.18 7.67
CA PRO A 56 -6.19 9.23 8.37
C PRO A 56 -6.13 7.90 7.60
N ALA A 57 -5.01 7.20 7.72
CA ALA A 57 -4.83 5.84 7.22
C ALA A 57 -3.88 5.07 8.14
N THR A 58 -4.08 3.75 8.22
CA THR A 58 -3.16 2.83 8.91
C THR A 58 -2.35 2.07 7.88
N TRP A 59 -1.05 1.93 8.14
CA TRP A 59 -0.10 1.28 7.23
C TRP A 59 0.44 0.01 7.87
N PHE A 60 0.30 -1.12 7.19
CA PHE A 60 0.80 -2.42 7.61
C PHE A 60 2.01 -2.77 6.73
N VAL A 61 3.21 -2.65 7.30
CA VAL A 61 4.48 -2.78 6.57
C VAL A 61 5.16 -4.10 6.98
N PRO A 62 5.43 -5.03 6.05
CA PRO A 62 6.16 -6.27 6.30
C PRO A 62 7.63 -6.08 6.72
#